data_AF-A0A2H0GEN8-F1
#
_entry.id   AF-A0A2H0GEN8-F1
#
_cell.length_a   1.000
_cell.length_b   1.000
_cell.length_c   1.000
_cell.angle_alpha   90.00
_cell.angle_beta   90.00
_cell.angle_gamma   90.00
#
_symmetry.space_group_name_H-M   'P 1'
#
loop_
_entity.id
_entity.type
_entity.pdbx_description
1 polymer ?
#
loop_
_entity_poly.entity_id
_entity_poly.type
_entity_poly.pdbx_seq_one_letter_code
_entity_poly.pdbx_strand_id
1 'polypeptide(L)'
;MAILFGCNENASNILPEGNLKYLEKYHCWPYDVNVYSIDEVKIDSLFYSYPLRSYFGENPKYKITTWTKYDEIDTTVWYGMNKTLEQCNENIELYNQLLKGNDIYYTGIYQNFKVISGEKKKSYEKILFLDLANNKLHVFKDINKVY
;
A
#
# COMPACT_ATOMS: atom_id res chain seq x y z
N MET A 1 -19.30 6.89 -25.16
CA MET A 1 -18.62 6.82 -23.85
C MET A 1 -17.56 5.73 -23.97
N ALA A 2 -16.32 6.12 -24.24
CA ALA A 2 -15.23 5.16 -24.42
C ALA A 2 -14.67 4.82 -23.04
N ILE A 3 -14.86 3.59 -22.60
CA ILE A 3 -14.17 3.05 -21.42
C ILE A 3 -12.74 2.76 -21.88
N LEU A 4 -11.83 3.69 -21.60
CA LEU A 4 -10.39 3.46 -21.71
C LEU A 4 -10.03 2.43 -20.63
N PHE A 5 -10.01 1.15 -21.00
CA PHE A 5 -9.25 0.14 -20.26
C PHE A 5 -7.77 0.50 -20.43
N GLY A 6 -7.28 1.41 -19.58
CA GLY A 6 -5.85 1.55 -19.39
C GLY A 6 -5.34 0.23 -18.85
N CYS A 7 -4.66 -0.55 -19.68
CA CYS A 7 -3.72 -1.54 -19.20
C CYS A 7 -2.83 -0.81 -18.20
N ASN A 8 -2.89 -1.21 -16.93
CA ASN A 8 -2.11 -0.58 -15.88
C ASN A 8 -0.66 -1.05 -16.13
N GLU A 9 0.10 -0.35 -16.97
CA GLU A 9 1.46 -0.69 -17.46
C GLU A 9 2.51 -0.90 -16.33
N ASN A 10 2.10 -0.81 -15.08
CA ASN A 10 2.94 -0.94 -13.89
C ASN A 10 2.52 -2.07 -12.95
N ALA A 11 1.53 -2.89 -13.32
CA ALA A 11 1.10 -4.05 -12.52
C ALA A 11 2.27 -5.02 -12.24
N SER A 12 3.08 -5.28 -13.28
CA SER A 12 4.31 -6.08 -13.22
C SER A 12 5.44 -5.45 -12.42
N ASN A 13 5.33 -4.17 -12.02
CA ASN A 13 6.28 -3.52 -11.12
C ASN A 13 5.84 -3.63 -9.65
N ILE A 14 4.59 -4.03 -9.38
CA ILE A 14 4.04 -4.16 -8.02
C ILE A 14 4.14 -5.59 -7.50
N LEU A 15 3.88 -6.56 -8.38
CA LEU A 15 3.89 -8.00 -8.08
C LEU A 15 4.54 -8.77 -9.26
N PRO A 16 5.17 -9.92 -9.01
CA PRO A 16 5.88 -10.69 -10.04
C PRO A 16 4.99 -11.20 -11.19
N GLU A 17 3.74 -11.55 -10.90
CA GLU A 17 2.80 -12.13 -11.88
C GLU A 17 1.42 -11.44 -11.80
N GLY A 18 1.36 -10.23 -11.23
CA GLY A 18 0.08 -9.59 -10.91
C GLY A 18 -0.56 -8.94 -12.13
N ASN A 19 -1.69 -9.47 -12.58
CA ASN A 19 -2.67 -8.65 -13.32
C ASN A 19 -3.50 -7.85 -12.32
N LEU A 20 -3.59 -6.54 -12.53
CA LEU A 20 -4.40 -5.66 -11.70
C LEU A 20 -5.61 -5.20 -12.48
N LYS A 21 -6.80 -5.59 -12.02
CA LYS A 21 -8.06 -5.06 -12.56
C LYS A 21 -8.65 -4.08 -11.56
N TYR A 22 -8.85 -2.85 -12.01
CA TYR A 22 -9.44 -1.80 -11.18
C TYR A 22 -10.86 -2.18 -10.73
N LEU A 23 -11.16 -1.95 -9.45
CA LEU A 23 -12.48 -2.16 -8.86
C LEU A 23 -13.12 -0.82 -8.53
N GLU A 24 -12.47 -0.02 -7.68
CA GLU A 24 -13.05 1.19 -7.14
C GLU A 24 -11.98 2.18 -6.64
N LYS A 25 -12.44 3.40 -6.34
CA LYS A 25 -11.64 4.46 -5.74
C LYS A 25 -12.48 5.13 -4.65
N TYR A 26 -11.85 5.42 -3.52
CA TYR A 26 -12.44 6.25 -2.46
C TYR A 26 -11.39 7.21 -1.88
N HIS A 27 -11.89 8.17 -1.11
CA HIS A 27 -11.07 9.13 -0.40
C HIS A 27 -11.04 8.80 1.08
N CYS A 28 -9.84 8.82 1.66
CA CYS A 28 -9.56 8.39 3.02
C CYS A 28 -8.49 9.29 3.64
N TRP A 29 -8.89 10.49 4.08
CA TRP A 29 -7.96 11.55 4.45
C TRP A 29 -6.78 11.06 5.34
N PRO A 30 -5.51 11.34 4.97
CA PRO A 30 -5.03 12.18 3.86
C PRO A 30 -4.78 11.44 2.53
N TYR A 31 -5.39 10.29 2.28
CA TYR A 31 -5.09 9.45 1.12
C TYR A 31 -6.24 9.40 0.11
N ASP A 32 -5.90 9.36 -1.16
CA ASP A 32 -6.75 8.76 -2.18
C ASP A 32 -6.40 7.28 -2.29
N VAL A 33 -7.42 6.41 -2.32
CA VAL A 33 -7.23 4.96 -2.36
C VAL A 33 -7.83 4.38 -3.62
N ASN A 34 -7.02 3.66 -4.39
CA ASN A 34 -7.48 2.84 -5.50
C ASN A 34 -7.45 1.37 -5.09
N VAL A 35 -8.51 0.63 -5.39
CA VAL A 35 -8.61 -0.81 -5.13
C VAL A 35 -8.59 -1.57 -6.43
N TYR A 36 -7.80 -2.64 -6.46
CA TYR A 36 -7.67 -3.54 -7.59
C TYR A 36 -7.96 -4.97 -7.13
N SER A 37 -8.67 -5.75 -7.96
CA SER A 37 -8.63 -7.20 -7.86
C SER A 37 -7.33 -7.71 -8.49
N ILE A 38 -6.79 -8.76 -7.91
CA ILE A 38 -5.55 -9.39 -8.36
C ILE A 38 -5.77 -10.88 -8.63
N ASP A 39 -4.93 -11.46 -9.47
CA ASP A 39 -4.85 -12.92 -9.60
C ASP A 39 -4.15 -13.52 -8.37
N GLU A 40 -4.23 -14.84 -8.21
CA GLU A 40 -3.60 -15.55 -7.10
C GLU A 40 -2.09 -15.23 -7.00
N VAL A 41 -1.65 -14.79 -5.83
CA VAL A 41 -0.26 -14.38 -5.59
C VAL A 41 0.49 -15.48 -4.85
N LYS A 42 1.57 -15.97 -5.46
CA LYS A 42 2.48 -16.92 -4.82
C LYS A 42 3.47 -16.19 -3.91
N ILE A 43 3.50 -16.59 -2.63
CA ILE A 43 4.44 -16.06 -1.64
C ILE A 43 5.72 -16.89 -1.63
N ASP A 44 6.65 -16.56 -2.52
CA ASP A 44 7.99 -17.16 -2.60
C ASP A 44 9.10 -16.10 -2.55
N SER A 45 10.35 -16.50 -2.77
CA SER A 45 11.49 -15.57 -2.71
C SER A 45 11.37 -14.41 -3.68
N LEU A 46 10.70 -14.61 -4.83
CA LEU A 46 10.53 -13.56 -5.83
C LEU A 46 9.54 -12.51 -5.34
N PHE A 47 8.48 -12.89 -4.63
CA PHE A 47 7.51 -11.96 -4.04
C PHE A 47 8.19 -10.85 -3.22
N TYR A 48 9.20 -11.20 -2.42
CA TYR A 48 9.91 -10.26 -1.56
C TYR A 48 10.90 -9.34 -2.30
N SER A 49 11.19 -9.56 -3.59
CA SER A 49 11.94 -8.61 -4.41
C SER A 49 11.07 -7.47 -4.97
N TYR A 50 9.77 -7.48 -4.68
CA TYR A 50 8.80 -6.47 -5.11
C TYR A 50 8.32 -5.57 -3.95
N PRO A 51 7.70 -4.42 -4.26
CA PRO A 51 7.59 -3.78 -5.57
C PRO A 51 8.95 -3.33 -6.11
N LEU A 52 9.10 -3.30 -7.42
CA LEU A 52 10.29 -2.76 -8.07
C LEU A 52 10.38 -1.25 -7.83
N ARG A 53 11.60 -0.75 -7.70
CA ARG A 53 11.85 0.68 -7.48
C ARG A 53 11.22 1.58 -8.55
N SER A 54 11.16 1.10 -9.79
CA SER A 54 10.50 1.75 -10.92
C SER A 54 9.03 2.10 -10.65
N TYR A 55 8.31 1.31 -9.84
CA TYR A 55 6.91 1.57 -9.50
C TYR A 55 6.71 2.88 -8.73
N PHE A 56 7.63 3.19 -7.82
CA PHE A 56 7.53 4.37 -6.96
C PHE A 56 8.23 5.60 -7.55
N GLY A 57 9.07 5.41 -8.57
CA GLY A 57 9.91 6.46 -9.15
C GLY A 57 11.23 6.66 -8.43
N GLU A 58 12.09 7.50 -9.01
CA GLU A 58 13.44 7.75 -8.52
C GLU A 58 13.49 9.04 -7.69
N ASN A 59 13.29 8.93 -6.38
CA ASN A 59 13.57 10.02 -5.46
C ASN A 59 14.47 9.56 -4.30
N PRO A 60 15.72 10.09 -4.19
CA PRO A 60 16.69 9.60 -3.21
C PRO A 60 16.33 9.93 -1.76
N LYS A 61 15.41 10.86 -1.51
CA LYS A 61 14.94 11.18 -0.15
C LYS A 61 14.05 10.08 0.43
N TYR A 62 13.44 9.29 -0.43
CA TYR A 62 12.49 8.28 -0.04
C TYR A 62 13.12 6.89 0.03
N LYS A 63 12.58 6.09 0.94
CA LYS A 63 12.94 4.70 1.15
C LYS A 63 11.75 3.84 0.77
N ILE A 64 12.02 2.73 0.10
CA ILE A 64 11.02 1.74 -0.28
C ILE A 64 11.14 0.56 0.69
N THR A 65 10.02 0.02 1.13
CA THR A 65 9.97 -1.26 1.85
C THR A 65 9.74 -2.39 0.85
N THR A 66 10.11 -3.60 1.23
CA THR A 66 9.62 -4.82 0.58
C THR A 66 8.27 -5.20 1.19
N TRP A 67 7.56 -6.13 0.55
CA TRP A 67 6.38 -6.75 1.16
C TRP A 67 6.73 -7.35 2.53
N THR A 68 5.97 -6.95 3.55
CA THR A 68 6.09 -7.43 4.93
C THR A 68 4.71 -7.79 5.42
N LYS A 69 4.58 -8.85 6.21
CA LYS A 69 3.28 -9.23 6.77
C LYS A 69 2.83 -8.17 7.78
N TYR A 70 1.55 -7.83 7.80
CA TYR A 70 1.05 -6.72 8.61
C TYR A 70 1.09 -7.02 10.11
N ASP A 71 0.97 -8.27 10.53
CA ASP A 71 1.14 -8.68 11.94
C ASP A 71 2.57 -8.50 12.46
N GLU A 72 3.57 -8.40 11.58
CA GLU A 72 4.98 -8.10 11.90
C GLU A 72 5.28 -6.59 11.96
N ILE A 73 4.25 -5.74 11.92
CA ILE A 73 4.44 -4.30 11.84
C ILE A 73 5.08 -3.71 13.10
N ASP A 74 6.15 -2.95 12.88
CA ASP A 74 6.76 -2.13 13.94
C ASP A 74 5.90 -0.88 14.21
N THR A 75 4.96 -1.03 15.15
CA THR A 75 4.06 0.04 15.60
C THR A 75 4.80 1.24 16.20
N THR A 76 6.06 1.10 16.61
CA THR A 76 6.85 2.19 17.17
C THR A 76 7.28 3.21 16.11
N VAL A 77 7.42 2.80 14.86
CA VAL A 77 7.79 3.69 13.75
C VAL A 77 6.63 4.01 12.81
N TRP A 78 5.51 3.29 12.95
CA TRP A 78 4.31 3.44 12.16
C TRP A 78 3.48 4.66 12.59
N TYR A 79 3.47 5.71 11.78
CA TYR A 79 2.84 6.97 12.17
C TYR A 79 1.54 7.23 11.41
N GLY A 80 0.46 7.48 12.16
CA GLY A 80 -0.83 7.97 11.66
C GLY A 80 -1.69 6.96 10.91
N MET A 81 -1.09 5.96 10.26
CA MET A 81 -1.79 5.04 9.36
C MET A 81 -2.81 4.13 10.06
N ASN A 82 -2.56 3.65 11.29
CA ASN A 82 -3.58 2.87 12.03
C ASN A 82 -4.84 3.69 12.29
N LYS A 83 -4.66 4.98 12.63
CA LYS A 83 -5.77 5.91 12.83
C LYS A 83 -6.49 6.21 11.51
N THR A 84 -5.75 6.40 10.42
CA THR A 84 -6.34 6.55 9.07
C THR A 84 -7.17 5.33 8.67
N LEU A 85 -6.68 4.11 8.91
CA LEU A 85 -7.39 2.88 8.59
C LEU A 85 -8.68 2.73 9.41
N GLU A 86 -8.64 3.11 10.69
CA GLU A 86 -9.80 3.06 11.60
C GLU A 86 -10.88 4.10 11.25
N GLN A 87 -10.49 5.31 10.84
CA GLN A 87 -11.41 6.45 10.69
C GLN A 87 -12.15 6.48 9.34
N CYS A 88 -12.02 5.44 8.53
CA CYS A 88 -12.38 5.47 7.12
C CYS A 88 -13.41 4.39 6.82
N ASN A 89 -14.67 4.79 6.68
CA ASN A 89 -15.80 3.86 6.57
C ASN A 89 -15.70 2.97 5.33
N GLU A 90 -15.18 3.53 4.23
CA GLU A 90 -14.95 2.84 2.96
C GLU A 90 -13.81 1.80 3.05
N ASN A 91 -12.98 1.85 4.10
CA ASN A 91 -11.90 0.89 4.38
C ASN A 91 -12.32 -0.24 5.32
N ILE A 92 -13.58 -0.30 5.75
CA ILE A 92 -14.01 -1.21 6.82
C ILE A 92 -13.73 -2.68 6.49
N GLU A 93 -13.79 -3.07 5.22
CA GLU A 93 -13.41 -4.42 4.79
C GLU A 93 -11.94 -4.69 5.08
N LEU A 94 -11.01 -3.89 4.53
CA LEU A 94 -9.58 -4.02 4.80
C LEU A 94 -9.29 -3.97 6.30
N TYR A 95 -9.86 -3.00 7.03
CA TYR A 95 -9.67 -2.86 8.47
C TYR A 95 -10.11 -4.10 9.24
N ASN A 96 -11.27 -4.68 8.92
CA ASN A 96 -11.73 -5.92 9.53
C ASN A 96 -10.80 -7.10 9.23
N GLN A 97 -10.22 -7.15 8.04
CA GLN A 97 -9.28 -8.21 7.66
C GLN A 97 -7.96 -8.06 8.44
N LEU A 98 -7.49 -6.82 8.66
CA LEU A 98 -6.34 -6.53 9.51
C LEU A 98 -6.58 -6.96 10.96
N LEU A 99 -7.77 -6.68 11.51
CA LEU A 99 -8.14 -7.08 12.88
C LEU A 99 -8.26 -8.59 13.07
N LYS A 100 -8.64 -9.33 12.02
CA LYS A 100 -8.76 -10.79 12.06
C LYS A 100 -7.41 -11.51 11.99
N GLY A 101 -6.31 -10.79 11.76
CA GLY A 101 -4.98 -11.38 11.60
C GLY A 101 -4.85 -12.18 10.30
N ASN A 102 -5.61 -11.80 9.26
CA ASN A 102 -5.53 -12.47 7.97
C ASN A 102 -4.22 -12.16 7.24
N ASP A 103 -3.91 -12.94 6.21
CA ASP A 103 -2.68 -12.81 5.43
C ASP A 103 -2.69 -11.53 4.57
N ILE A 104 -2.46 -10.41 5.25
CA ILE A 104 -2.28 -9.10 4.66
C ILE A 104 -0.81 -8.75 4.68
N TYR A 105 -0.31 -8.39 3.51
CA TYR A 105 1.03 -7.85 3.35
C TYR A 105 0.93 -6.36 3.09
N TYR A 106 1.94 -5.61 3.52
CA TYR A 106 2.05 -4.20 3.20
C TYR A 106 3.43 -3.85 2.65
N THR A 107 3.46 -2.79 1.87
CA THR A 107 4.69 -2.17 1.39
C THR A 107 4.44 -0.71 1.03
N GLY A 108 5.48 0.10 0.86
CA GLY A 108 5.31 1.47 0.45
C GLY A 108 6.61 2.24 0.30
N ILE A 109 6.45 3.50 -0.08
CA ILE A 109 7.52 4.48 -0.17
C ILE A 109 7.30 5.56 0.89
N TYR A 110 8.32 5.77 1.72
CA TYR A 110 8.24 6.62 2.89
C TYR A 110 9.49 7.48 3.07
N GLN A 111 9.33 8.55 3.83
CA GLN A 111 10.44 9.33 4.37
C GLN A 111 10.38 9.33 5.90
N ASN A 112 11.53 9.54 6.53
CA ASN A 112 11.60 9.62 7.98
C ASN A 112 11.46 11.07 8.42
N PHE A 113 10.54 11.33 9.35
CA PHE A 113 10.47 12.60 10.07
C PHE A 113 10.91 12.40 11.51
N LYS A 114 11.56 13.41 12.07
CA LYS A 114 11.93 13.45 13.48
C LYS A 114 10.83 14.16 14.25
N VAL A 115 10.19 13.47 15.18
CA VAL A 115 9.21 14.09 16.09
C VAL A 115 9.91 14.81 17.24
N ILE A 116 9.17 15.60 18.03
CA ILE A 116 9.71 16.42 19.14
C ILE A 116 10.51 15.57 20.15
N SER A 117 10.08 14.32 20.41
CA SER A 117 10.79 13.37 21.29
C SER A 117 12.13 12.86 20.73
N GLY A 118 12.46 13.20 19.48
CA GLY A 118 13.66 12.74 18.79
C GLY A 118 13.52 11.41 18.05
N GLU A 119 12.39 10.71 18.23
CA GLU A 119 12.07 9.47 17.50
C GLU A 119 11.90 9.73 15.99
N LYS A 120 12.27 8.73 15.18
CA LYS A 120 12.01 8.74 13.74
C LYS A 120 10.69 8.03 13.46
N LYS A 121 9.81 8.70 12.75
CA LYS A 121 8.52 8.17 12.31
C LYS A 121 8.48 8.08 10.79
N LYS A 122 7.88 7.00 10.27
CA LYS A 122 7.70 6.81 8.82
C LYS A 122 6.44 7.56 8.37
N SER A 123 6.59 8.44 7.40
CA SER A 123 5.47 9.05 6.67
C SER A 123 5.46 8.49 5.26
N TYR A 124 4.42 7.72 4.96
CA TYR A 124 4.22 7.08 3.67
C TYR A 124 3.59 8.04 2.69
N GLU A 125 4.23 8.22 1.54
CA GLU A 125 3.64 8.90 0.38
C GLU A 125 2.69 7.96 -0.36
N LYS A 126 3.11 6.71 -0.51
CA LYS A 126 2.28 5.66 -1.07
C LYS A 126 2.46 4.40 -0.24
N ILE A 127 1.36 3.78 0.13
CA ILE A 127 1.34 2.50 0.84
C ILE A 127 0.35 1.56 0.17
N LEU A 128 0.74 0.31 0.08
CA LEU A 128 0.02 -0.75 -0.59
C LEU A 128 -0.31 -1.79 0.46
N PHE A 129 -1.57 -2.24 0.50
CA PHE A 129 -2.02 -3.36 1.29
C PHE A 129 -2.53 -4.45 0.35
N LEU A 130 -1.93 -5.63 0.46
CA LEU A 130 -2.24 -6.81 -0.30
C LEU A 130 -3.04 -7.75 0.59
N ASP A 131 -4.33 -7.87 0.32
CA ASP A 131 -5.24 -8.79 1.00
C ASP A 131 -5.35 -10.07 0.16
N LEU A 132 -4.62 -11.11 0.57
CA LEU A 132 -4.61 -12.40 -0.11
C LEU A 132 -5.94 -13.16 0.04
N ALA A 133 -6.64 -12.96 1.16
CA ALA A 133 -7.90 -13.67 1.41
C ALA A 133 -9.01 -13.22 0.45
N ASN A 134 -9.01 -11.95 0.07
CA ASN A 134 -10.01 -11.38 -0.84
C ASN A 134 -9.47 -11.10 -2.25
N ASN A 135 -8.20 -11.44 -2.53
CA ASN A 135 -7.51 -11.13 -3.78
C ASN A 135 -7.66 -9.64 -4.15
N LYS A 136 -7.35 -8.76 -3.19
CA LYS A 136 -7.44 -7.30 -3.35
C LYS A 136 -6.11 -6.63 -3.06
N LEU A 137 -5.84 -5.58 -3.82
CA LEU A 137 -4.73 -4.66 -3.59
C LEU A 137 -5.29 -3.25 -3.38
N HIS A 138 -5.07 -2.69 -2.20
CA HIS A 138 -5.40 -1.31 -1.88
C HIS A 138 -4.15 -0.44 -2.03
N VAL A 139 -4.22 0.60 -2.86
CA VAL A 139 -3.13 1.54 -3.11
C VAL A 139 -3.52 2.91 -2.56
N PHE A 140 -2.97 3.27 -1.41
CA PHE A 140 -3.16 4.56 -0.77
C PHE A 140 -2.09 5.53 -1.27
N LYS A 141 -2.50 6.70 -1.73
CA LYS A 141 -1.62 7.79 -2.18
C LYS A 141 -1.93 9.05 -1.40
N ASP A 142 -0.95 9.60 -0.68
CA ASP A 142 -1.08 10.82 0.10
C ASP A 142 -1.39 12.01 -0.84
N ILE A 143 -2.50 12.71 -0.58
CA ILE A 143 -2.96 13.83 -1.39
C ILE A 143 -2.21 15.13 -1.07
N ASN A 144 -1.55 15.21 0.09
CA ASN A 144 -0.85 16.43 0.53
C ASN A 144 0.54 16.57 -0.11
N LYS A 145 0.95 15.61 -0.95
CA LYS A 145 2.21 15.68 -1.70
C LYS A 145 1.98 16.33 -3.06
N VAL A 146 2.28 17.62 -3.12
CA VAL A 146 2.52 18.35 -4.37
C VAL A 146 3.94 18.00 -4.81
N TYR A 147 4.07 17.42 -6.01
CA TYR A 147 5.36 17.06 -6.64
C TYR A 147 6.28 18.26 -6.80
#